data_AF-A0A7S4HZA2-F1
#
_entry.id   AF-A0A7S4HZA2-F1
#
_cell.length_a   1.000
_cell.length_b   1.000
_cell.length_c   1.000
_cell.angle_alpha   90.00
_cell.angle_beta   90.00
_cell.angle_gamma   90.00
#
_symmetry.space_group_name_H-M   'P 1'
#
loop_
_entity.id
_entity.type
_entity.pdbx_description
1 polymer ?
#
loop_
_entity_poly.entity_id
_entity_poly.type
_entity_poly.pdbx_seq_one_letter_code
_entity_poly.pdbx_strand_id
1 'polypeptide(L)'
;TADGPTPQPRYAAVVAIVPLVTVGAANTSAAFRSDPLVKQYWRQLYGRRVATNLDAAGALSPLYRVEHLHAKTRVLLVHGSRDPRVPREHGDAIAAAMRRRGVEFTHLIYDREGHSIRREANMLHLWHRVEQFLCAALALPPPPPLDELRVAGHTCHVAEDCAQLEANVEGEQQGVGAGAGRSRRSPARRRSRG
;
A
#
# COMPACT_ATOMS: atom_id res chain seq x y z
N THR A 1 24.66 15.17 22.78
CA THR A 1 23.93 16.17 21.98
C THR A 1 23.77 15.62 20.56
N ALA A 2 22.66 14.93 20.28
CA ALA A 2 22.41 14.29 18.98
C ALA A 2 21.05 14.72 18.40
N ASP A 3 20.70 15.99 18.59
CA ASP A 3 19.38 16.55 18.29
C ASP A 3 19.42 17.41 17.02
N GLY A 4 20.08 16.89 15.97
CA GLY A 4 19.93 17.43 14.62
C GLY A 4 18.60 16.96 14.03
N PRO A 5 17.94 17.75 13.16
CA PRO A 5 16.71 17.31 12.50
C PRO A 5 16.98 16.01 11.74
N THR A 6 16.18 14.97 12.00
CA THR A 6 16.28 13.70 11.26
C THR A 6 16.21 14.00 9.77
N PRO A 7 17.14 13.48 8.95
CA PRO A 7 17.13 13.71 7.52
C PRO A 7 15.76 13.41 6.92
N GLN A 8 15.31 14.21 5.97
CA GLN A 8 14.06 13.93 5.28
C GLN A 8 14.21 12.68 4.41
N PRO A 9 13.17 11.84 4.28
CA PRO A 9 13.23 10.71 3.38
C PRO A 9 13.38 11.20 1.93
N ARG A 10 14.15 10.46 1.12
CA ARG A 10 14.19 10.70 -0.33
C ARG A 10 12.82 10.51 -0.98
N TYR A 11 12.01 9.58 -0.45
CA TYR A 11 10.66 9.28 -0.89
C TYR A 11 9.72 9.29 0.31
N ALA A 12 8.71 10.16 0.28
CA ALA A 12 7.70 10.22 1.35
C ALA A 12 6.79 8.96 1.37
N ALA A 13 6.53 8.39 0.20
CA ALA A 13 5.62 7.26 0.03
C ALA A 13 6.15 6.24 -0.99
N VAL A 14 5.80 4.97 -0.80
CA VAL A 14 6.05 3.88 -1.76
C VAL A 14 4.77 3.07 -1.92
N VAL A 15 4.40 2.78 -3.17
CA VAL A 15 3.33 1.83 -3.50
C VAL A 15 3.97 0.61 -4.17
N ALA A 16 3.90 -0.54 -3.51
CA ALA A 16 4.50 -1.78 -3.97
C ALA A 16 3.41 -2.82 -4.24
N ILE A 17 3.07 -2.99 -5.52
CA ILE A 17 2.08 -3.96 -5.98
C ILE A 17 2.81 -5.25 -6.38
N VAL A 18 2.37 -6.38 -5.85
CA VAL A 18 2.97 -7.72 -6.02
C VAL A 18 4.50 -7.73 -5.83
N PRO A 19 5.01 -7.25 -4.67
CA PRO A 19 6.43 -7.08 -4.47
C PRO A 19 7.17 -8.43 -4.42
N LEU A 20 8.22 -8.55 -5.23
CA LEU A 20 9.21 -9.62 -5.13
C LEU A 20 10.37 -9.15 -4.25
N VAL A 21 10.51 -9.74 -3.06
CA VAL A 21 11.44 -9.21 -2.03
C VAL A 21 12.67 -10.08 -1.76
N THR A 22 12.77 -11.23 -2.43
CA THR A 22 13.95 -12.09 -2.43
C THR A 22 14.24 -12.55 -3.83
N VAL A 23 15.52 -12.57 -4.22
CA VAL A 23 15.96 -12.89 -5.58
C VAL A 23 16.96 -14.05 -5.58
N GLY A 24 17.17 -14.68 -6.73
CA GLY A 24 18.23 -15.68 -6.92
C GLY A 24 18.19 -16.79 -5.88
N ALA A 25 19.36 -17.15 -5.34
CA ALA A 25 19.49 -18.20 -4.34
C ALA A 25 18.80 -17.90 -2.99
N ALA A 26 18.45 -16.63 -2.73
CA ALA A 26 17.77 -16.23 -1.51
C ALA A 26 16.24 -16.37 -1.59
N ASN A 27 15.69 -16.61 -2.78
CA ASN A 27 14.26 -16.85 -2.94
C ASN A 27 13.95 -18.34 -2.72
N THR A 28 13.31 -18.64 -1.60
CA THR A 28 12.96 -20.01 -1.19
C THR A 28 11.47 -20.32 -1.31
N SER A 29 10.65 -19.40 -1.80
CA SER A 29 9.21 -19.66 -1.89
C SER A 29 8.94 -20.79 -2.89
N ALA A 30 7.89 -21.56 -2.62
CA ALA A 30 7.64 -22.82 -3.30
C ALA A 30 7.52 -22.66 -4.83
N ALA A 31 6.99 -21.52 -5.28
CA ALA A 31 6.86 -21.18 -6.69
C ALA A 31 8.21 -21.05 -7.44
N PHE A 32 9.30 -20.70 -6.76
CA PHE A 32 10.60 -20.42 -7.40
C PHE A 32 11.66 -21.51 -7.16
N ARG A 33 11.64 -22.18 -5.99
CA ARG A 33 12.80 -22.97 -5.51
C ARG A 33 13.21 -24.15 -6.41
N SER A 34 12.31 -24.67 -7.24
CA SER A 34 12.54 -25.89 -8.03
C SER A 34 12.38 -25.73 -9.54
N ASP A 35 11.95 -24.57 -10.04
CA ASP A 35 11.68 -24.38 -11.46
C ASP A 35 12.98 -24.06 -12.26
N PRO A 36 13.38 -24.87 -13.26
CA PRO A 36 14.55 -24.62 -14.09
C PRO A 36 14.50 -23.29 -14.87
N LEU A 37 13.31 -22.87 -15.32
CA LEU A 37 13.12 -21.61 -16.05
C LEU A 37 13.33 -20.41 -15.12
N VAL A 38 12.85 -20.50 -13.88
CA VAL A 38 13.11 -19.49 -12.85
C VAL A 38 14.61 -19.37 -12.55
N LYS A 39 15.32 -20.49 -12.43
CA LYS A 39 16.78 -20.48 -12.23
C LYS A 39 17.51 -19.84 -13.40
N GLN A 40 17.08 -20.12 -14.63
CA GLN A 40 17.61 -19.46 -15.82
C GLN A 40 17.31 -17.96 -15.82
N TYR A 41 16.09 -17.56 -15.46
CA TYR A 41 15.67 -16.17 -15.34
C TYR A 41 16.54 -15.40 -14.34
N TRP A 42 16.77 -15.94 -13.15
CA TRP A 42 17.68 -15.30 -12.17
C TRP A 42 19.10 -15.13 -12.70
N ARG A 43 19.61 -16.14 -13.43
CA ARG A 43 20.94 -16.08 -14.03
C ARG A 43 21.04 -15.01 -15.12
N GLN A 44 19.99 -14.83 -15.91
CA GLN A 44 19.94 -13.81 -16.96
C GLN A 44 19.87 -12.40 -16.38
N LEU A 45 19.06 -12.19 -15.33
CA LEU A 45 18.89 -10.85 -14.74
C LEU A 45 20.03 -10.42 -13.82
N TYR A 46 20.48 -11.31 -12.93
CA TYR A 46 21.42 -10.96 -11.86
C TYR A 46 22.78 -11.65 -12.00
N GLY A 47 22.97 -12.44 -13.05
CA GLY A 47 24.18 -13.22 -13.27
C GLY A 47 24.25 -14.50 -12.43
N ARG A 48 25.21 -15.35 -12.77
CA ARG A 48 25.39 -16.67 -12.12
C ARG A 48 25.61 -16.56 -10.61
N ARG A 49 26.38 -15.56 -10.16
CA ARG A 49 26.72 -15.42 -8.74
C ARG A 49 25.48 -15.23 -7.88
N VAL A 50 24.61 -14.29 -8.22
CA VAL A 50 23.35 -14.04 -7.47
C VAL A 50 22.38 -15.22 -7.61
N ALA A 51 22.35 -15.86 -8.78
CA ALA A 51 21.47 -17.02 -8.99
C ALA A 51 21.84 -18.25 -8.14
N THR A 52 23.09 -18.40 -7.70
CA THR A 52 23.56 -19.63 -7.02
C THR A 52 24.19 -19.44 -5.65
N ASN A 53 24.53 -18.21 -5.24
CA ASN A 53 25.16 -17.93 -3.95
C ASN A 53 24.20 -17.15 -3.04
N LEU A 54 23.91 -17.72 -1.86
CA LEU A 54 22.92 -17.19 -0.92
C LEU A 54 23.31 -15.80 -0.41
N ASP A 55 24.57 -15.56 -0.06
CA ASP A 55 25.02 -14.28 0.48
C ASP A 55 24.93 -13.16 -0.57
N ALA A 56 25.35 -13.45 -1.81
CA ALA A 56 25.26 -12.51 -2.92
C ALA A 56 23.79 -12.18 -3.25
N ALA A 57 22.91 -13.17 -3.19
CA ALA A 57 21.48 -12.99 -3.39
C ALA A 57 20.82 -12.22 -2.24
N GLY A 58 21.19 -12.54 -1.01
CA GLY A 58 20.72 -11.85 0.19
C GLY A 58 21.12 -10.38 0.18
N ALA A 59 22.37 -10.08 -0.22
CA ALA A 59 22.87 -8.71 -0.35
C ALA A 59 22.07 -7.84 -1.35
N LEU A 60 21.35 -8.44 -2.30
CA LEU A 60 20.50 -7.72 -3.26
C LEU A 60 18.99 -7.82 -2.96
N SER A 61 18.59 -8.65 -2.01
CA SER A 61 17.18 -8.92 -1.72
C SER A 61 16.59 -7.84 -0.80
N PRO A 62 15.51 -7.14 -1.20
CA PRO A 62 14.87 -6.11 -0.37
C PRO A 62 14.49 -6.58 1.03
N LEU A 63 14.10 -7.84 1.19
CA LEU A 63 13.70 -8.42 2.49
C LEU A 63 14.77 -8.26 3.58
N TYR A 64 16.05 -8.29 3.20
CA TYR A 64 17.18 -8.20 4.14
C TYR A 64 17.82 -6.81 4.15
N ARG A 65 17.14 -5.80 3.60
CA ARG A 65 17.63 -4.41 3.50
C ARG A 65 16.59 -3.39 3.95
N VAL A 66 15.61 -3.82 4.75
CA VAL A 66 14.54 -2.95 5.25
C VAL A 66 15.09 -1.83 6.14
N GLU A 67 16.27 -2.00 6.72
CA GLU A 67 16.98 -0.98 7.46
C GLU A 67 17.38 0.25 6.62
N HIS A 68 17.39 0.12 5.29
CA HIS A 68 17.61 1.25 4.37
C HIS A 68 16.32 2.02 4.06
N LEU A 69 15.16 1.47 4.40
CA LEU A 69 13.91 2.20 4.29
C LEU A 69 13.82 3.22 5.42
N HIS A 70 13.61 4.47 5.05
CA HIS A 70 13.53 5.55 6.02
C HIS A 70 12.28 5.38 6.89
N ALA A 71 12.39 5.59 8.20
CA ALA A 71 11.29 5.36 9.15
C ALA A 71 10.05 6.23 8.88
N LYS A 72 10.24 7.41 8.28
CA LYS A 72 9.15 8.32 7.87
C LYS A 72 8.57 8.02 6.47
N THR A 73 9.10 7.04 5.74
CA THR A 73 8.53 6.63 4.45
C THR A 73 7.34 5.71 4.71
N ARG A 74 6.17 6.10 4.23
CA ARG A 74 4.95 5.27 4.31
C ARG A 74 4.95 4.28 3.16
N VAL A 75 4.49 3.04 3.39
CA VAL A 75 4.44 2.01 2.34
C VAL A 75 3.04 1.42 2.19
N LEU A 76 2.55 1.33 0.96
CA LEU A 76 1.37 0.54 0.62
C LEU A 76 1.81 -0.73 -0.08
N LEU A 77 1.53 -1.88 0.53
CA LEU A 77 1.73 -3.20 -0.05
C LEU A 77 0.41 -3.71 -0.62
N VAL A 78 0.45 -4.29 -1.82
CA VAL A 78 -0.74 -4.86 -2.47
C VAL A 78 -0.42 -6.24 -3.00
N HIS A 79 -1.30 -7.22 -2.76
CA HIS A 79 -1.10 -8.58 -3.24
C HIS A 79 -2.42 -9.27 -3.60
N GLY A 80 -2.41 -10.12 -4.63
CA GLY A 80 -3.52 -11.03 -4.93
C GLY A 80 -3.35 -12.36 -4.20
N SER A 81 -4.32 -12.78 -3.39
CA SER A 81 -4.22 -13.98 -2.53
C SER A 81 -3.78 -15.29 -3.24
N ARG A 82 -3.97 -15.39 -4.56
CA ARG A 82 -3.66 -16.57 -5.39
C ARG A 82 -2.62 -16.28 -6.46
N ASP A 83 -1.70 -15.35 -6.23
CA ASP A 83 -0.61 -15.05 -7.17
C ASP A 83 0.31 -16.28 -7.37
N PRO A 84 0.32 -16.89 -8.58
CA PRO A 84 1.18 -18.05 -8.85
C PRO A 84 2.60 -17.64 -9.28
N ARG A 85 2.83 -16.35 -9.60
CA ARG A 85 4.11 -15.84 -10.11
C ARG A 85 4.98 -15.30 -8.98
N VAL A 86 4.40 -14.51 -8.08
CA VAL A 86 5.08 -13.99 -6.89
C VAL A 86 4.17 -14.31 -5.71
N PRO A 87 4.37 -15.41 -4.98
CA PRO A 87 3.45 -15.78 -3.90
C PRO A 87 3.30 -14.69 -2.84
N ARG A 88 2.11 -14.64 -2.22
CA ARG A 88 1.77 -13.70 -1.14
C ARG A 88 2.80 -13.68 0.00
N GLU A 89 3.47 -14.81 0.23
CA GLU A 89 4.58 -14.96 1.18
C GLU A 89 5.62 -13.83 1.08
N HIS A 90 5.87 -13.27 -0.12
CA HIS A 90 6.76 -12.12 -0.28
C HIS A 90 6.20 -10.84 0.36
N GLY A 91 4.92 -10.55 0.15
CA GLY A 91 4.23 -9.42 0.78
C GLY A 91 4.15 -9.57 2.30
N ASP A 92 3.80 -10.78 2.77
CA ASP A 92 3.73 -11.08 4.20
C ASP A 92 5.11 -10.97 4.88
N ALA A 93 6.18 -11.44 4.23
CA ALA A 93 7.53 -11.40 4.76
C ALA A 93 8.06 -9.96 4.91
N ILE A 94 7.85 -9.10 3.90
CA ILE A 94 8.30 -7.71 3.96
C ILE A 94 7.45 -6.88 4.93
N ALA A 95 6.14 -7.14 5.02
CA ALA A 95 5.28 -6.55 6.05
C ALA A 95 5.81 -6.86 7.46
N ALA A 96 6.11 -8.13 7.72
CA ALA A 96 6.66 -8.54 9.02
C ALA A 96 8.03 -7.90 9.32
N ALA A 97 8.88 -7.72 8.31
CA ALA A 97 10.17 -7.04 8.46
C ALA A 97 10.00 -5.54 8.75
N MET A 98 9.11 -4.84 8.04
CA MET A 98 8.79 -3.43 8.28
C MET A 98 8.18 -3.22 9.67
N ARG A 99 7.26 -4.11 10.10
CA ARG A 99 6.66 -4.09 11.43
C ARG A 99 7.71 -4.16 12.54
N ARG A 100 8.65 -5.11 12.45
CA ARG A 100 9.76 -5.22 13.42
C ARG A 100 10.64 -3.97 13.46
N ARG A 101 10.71 -3.23 12.36
CA ARG A 101 11.50 -1.99 12.26
C ARG A 101 10.74 -0.74 12.69
N GLY A 102 9.42 -0.82 12.85
CA GLY A 102 8.56 0.34 13.14
C GLY A 102 8.35 1.27 11.94
N VAL A 103 8.43 0.75 10.72
CA VAL A 103 8.07 1.50 9.51
C VAL A 103 6.56 1.46 9.35
N GLU A 104 5.94 2.60 9.01
CA GLU A 104 4.51 2.66 8.75
C GLU A 104 4.16 2.07 7.38
N PHE A 105 3.21 1.13 7.37
CA PHE A 105 2.69 0.55 6.14
C PHE A 105 1.23 0.12 6.26
N THR A 106 0.59 -0.07 5.11
CA THR A 106 -0.69 -0.76 4.97
C THR A 106 -0.52 -1.92 4.01
N HIS A 107 -1.11 -3.08 4.29
CA HIS A 107 -1.02 -4.28 3.47
C HIS A 107 -2.41 -4.73 3.00
N LEU A 108 -2.69 -4.53 1.71
CA LEU A 108 -3.95 -4.88 1.07
C LEU A 108 -3.84 -6.25 0.38
N ILE A 109 -4.79 -7.13 0.67
CA ILE A 109 -4.90 -8.43 0.02
C ILE A 109 -6.22 -8.50 -0.73
N TYR A 110 -6.15 -8.84 -2.02
CA TYR A 110 -7.32 -9.06 -2.84
C TYR A 110 -7.61 -10.56 -2.96
N ASP A 111 -8.71 -11.00 -2.37
CA ASP A 111 -9.07 -12.42 -2.42
C ASP A 111 -9.48 -12.84 -3.84
N ARG A 112 -9.08 -14.07 -4.22
CA ARG A 112 -9.32 -14.67 -5.53
C ARG A 112 -8.62 -13.98 -6.72
N GLU A 113 -7.85 -12.92 -6.49
CA GLU A 113 -6.96 -12.32 -7.48
C GLU A 113 -5.60 -13.04 -7.52
N GLY A 114 -4.95 -12.98 -8.68
CA GLY A 114 -3.61 -13.54 -8.90
C GLY A 114 -2.54 -12.43 -8.98
N HIS A 115 -1.58 -12.59 -9.90
CA HIS A 115 -0.48 -11.63 -10.08
C HIS A 115 -0.89 -10.22 -10.52
N SER A 116 -2.07 -10.09 -11.12
CA SER A 116 -2.65 -8.80 -11.42
C SER A 116 -4.02 -8.75 -10.79
N ILE A 117 -4.39 -7.58 -10.27
CA ILE A 117 -5.74 -7.32 -9.77
C ILE A 117 -6.59 -6.95 -10.99
N ARG A 118 -7.46 -7.88 -11.44
CA ARG A 118 -8.12 -7.76 -12.75
C ARG A 118 -9.62 -7.58 -12.70
N ARG A 119 -10.31 -8.07 -11.66
CA ARG A 119 -11.76 -7.86 -11.56
C ARG A 119 -12.03 -6.37 -11.45
N GLU A 120 -12.98 -5.85 -12.21
CA GLU A 120 -13.21 -4.41 -12.33
C GLU A 120 -13.42 -3.73 -10.97
N ALA A 121 -14.31 -4.27 -10.13
CA ALA A 121 -14.53 -3.78 -8.77
C ALA A 121 -13.24 -3.73 -7.93
N ASN A 122 -12.38 -4.74 -8.05
CA ASN A 122 -11.10 -4.80 -7.33
C ASN A 122 -10.10 -3.79 -7.87
N MET A 123 -10.04 -3.63 -9.18
CA MET A 123 -9.15 -2.67 -9.85
C MET A 123 -9.53 -1.24 -9.49
N LEU A 124 -10.83 -0.89 -9.54
CA LEU A 124 -11.33 0.41 -9.13
C LEU A 124 -11.05 0.66 -7.64
N HIS A 125 -11.34 -0.32 -6.77
CA HIS A 125 -11.01 -0.24 -5.35
C HIS A 125 -9.50 -0.03 -5.12
N LEU A 126 -8.64 -0.77 -5.83
CA LEU A 126 -7.19 -0.63 -5.73
C LEU A 126 -6.72 0.77 -6.05
N TRP A 127 -7.09 1.29 -7.22
CA TRP A 127 -6.61 2.60 -7.62
C TRP A 127 -7.13 3.71 -6.72
N HIS A 128 -8.36 3.60 -6.21
CA HIS A 128 -8.87 4.53 -5.21
C HIS A 128 -8.07 4.47 -3.89
N ARG A 129 -7.74 3.26 -3.37
CA ARG A 129 -6.89 3.12 -2.17
C ARG A 129 -5.47 3.65 -2.39
N VAL A 130 -4.91 3.46 -3.58
CA VAL A 130 -3.62 4.02 -3.96
C VAL A 130 -3.67 5.55 -3.96
N GLU A 131 -4.74 6.14 -4.52
CA GLU A 131 -4.94 7.58 -4.56
C GLU A 131 -5.09 8.17 -3.16
N GLN A 132 -5.95 7.58 -2.31
CA GLN A 132 -6.10 7.99 -0.91
C GLN A 132 -4.77 7.92 -0.13
N PHE A 133 -4.03 6.82 -0.29
CA PHE A 133 -2.73 6.63 0.35
C PHE A 133 -1.73 7.70 -0.09
N LEU A 134 -1.61 7.97 -1.39
CA LEU A 134 -0.69 8.98 -1.91
C LEU A 134 -1.09 10.39 -1.49
N CYS A 135 -2.38 10.74 -1.54
CA CYS A 135 -2.86 12.04 -1.07
C CYS A 135 -2.53 12.25 0.41
N ALA A 136 -2.81 11.27 1.26
CA ALA A 136 -2.49 11.35 2.69
C ALA A 136 -0.97 11.43 2.94
N ALA A 137 -0.16 10.67 2.22
CA ALA A 137 1.30 10.66 2.41
C ALA A 137 1.99 11.92 1.87
N LEU A 138 1.38 12.61 0.90
CA LEU A 138 1.91 13.83 0.28
C LEU A 138 1.20 15.10 0.76
N ALA A 139 0.28 14.99 1.73
CA ALA A 139 -0.56 16.09 2.23
C ALA A 139 -1.33 16.83 1.11
N LEU A 140 -1.88 16.06 0.16
CA LEU A 140 -2.77 16.55 -0.90
C LEU A 140 -4.24 16.37 -0.49
N PRO A 141 -5.18 17.12 -1.10
CA PRO A 141 -6.61 16.88 -0.90
C PRO A 141 -6.99 15.42 -1.19
N PRO A 142 -7.91 14.83 -0.41
CA PRO A 142 -8.35 13.46 -0.66
C PRO A 142 -9.08 13.38 -2.01
N PRO A 143 -9.05 12.21 -2.66
CA PRO A 143 -9.83 12.01 -3.87
C PRO A 143 -11.33 12.05 -3.57
N PRO A 144 -12.18 12.30 -4.58
CA PRO A 144 -13.62 12.16 -4.43
C PRO A 144 -13.99 10.76 -3.91
N PRO A 145 -15.05 10.64 -3.08
CA PRO A 145 -15.52 9.34 -2.63
C PRO A 145 -15.79 8.40 -3.81
N LEU A 146 -15.44 7.14 -3.63
CA LEU A 146 -15.70 6.12 -4.64
C LEU A 146 -17.19 5.78 -4.68
N ASP A 147 -17.73 5.64 -5.88
CA ASP A 147 -19.09 5.12 -6.06
C ASP A 147 -19.14 3.66 -5.59
N GLU A 148 -19.80 3.42 -4.47
CA GLU A 148 -19.92 2.10 -3.83
C GLU A 148 -20.50 1.05 -4.77
N LEU A 149 -21.39 1.44 -5.69
CA LEU A 149 -21.97 0.51 -6.67
C LEU A 149 -20.91 0.00 -7.66
N ARG A 150 -19.90 0.80 -7.97
CA ARG A 150 -18.83 0.44 -8.92
C ARG A 150 -17.80 -0.50 -8.31
N VAL A 151 -17.71 -0.53 -6.99
CA VAL A 151 -16.85 -1.46 -6.25
C VAL A 151 -17.61 -2.54 -5.50
N ALA A 152 -18.93 -2.60 -5.66
CA ALA A 152 -19.76 -3.61 -5.03
C ALA A 152 -19.18 -5.02 -5.31
N GLY A 153 -18.90 -5.75 -4.23
CA GLY A 153 -18.31 -7.09 -4.30
C GLY A 153 -16.80 -7.13 -4.57
N HIS A 154 -16.08 -6.02 -4.36
CA HIS A 154 -14.63 -6.08 -4.23
C HIS A 154 -14.23 -7.05 -3.11
N THR A 155 -13.04 -7.62 -3.24
CA THR A 155 -12.54 -8.71 -2.38
C THR A 155 -11.32 -8.31 -1.58
N CYS A 156 -11.04 -7.01 -1.53
CA CYS A 156 -9.97 -6.46 -0.71
C CYS A 156 -10.27 -6.65 0.79
N HIS A 157 -9.29 -7.13 1.54
CA HIS A 157 -9.23 -6.98 2.99
C HIS A 157 -7.86 -6.41 3.38
N VAL A 158 -7.83 -5.67 4.49
CA VAL A 158 -6.59 -5.12 5.03
C VAL A 158 -5.97 -6.15 5.96
N ALA A 159 -4.83 -6.73 5.54
CA ALA A 159 -4.12 -7.71 6.36
C ALA A 159 -3.39 -7.05 7.53
N GLU A 160 -2.97 -5.79 7.37
CA GLU A 160 -2.36 -4.96 8.42
C GLU A 160 -2.41 -3.48 8.04
N ASP A 161 -2.64 -2.61 9.02
CA ASP A 161 -2.70 -1.16 8.82
C ASP A 161 -1.97 -0.37 9.91
N CYS A 162 -0.64 -0.35 9.86
CA CYS A 162 0.16 0.51 10.72
C CYS A 162 0.06 1.99 10.33
N ALA A 163 -0.24 2.28 9.06
CA ALA A 163 -0.34 3.65 8.54
C ALA A 163 -1.74 4.28 8.72
N GLN A 164 -2.67 3.56 9.37
CA GLN A 164 -4.03 4.00 9.71
C GLN A 164 -4.83 4.52 8.50
N LEU A 165 -4.68 3.88 7.35
CA LEU A 165 -5.44 4.23 6.14
C LEU A 165 -6.95 4.07 6.36
N GLU A 166 -7.42 3.08 7.11
CA GLU A 166 -8.86 2.87 7.36
C GLU A 166 -9.50 3.92 8.27
N ALA A 167 -8.82 4.35 9.33
CA ALA A 167 -9.32 5.38 10.25
C ALA A 167 -9.57 6.73 9.53
N ASN A 168 -8.80 7.01 8.48
CA ASN A 168 -8.98 8.20 7.66
C ASN A 168 -10.23 8.12 6.76
N VAL A 169 -10.69 6.91 6.40
CA VAL A 169 -11.91 6.72 5.59
C VAL A 169 -13.18 6.92 6.41
N GLU A 170 -13.22 6.39 7.65
CA GLU A 170 -14.38 6.51 8.53
C GLU A 170 -14.60 7.97 9.02
N GLY A 171 -13.51 8.71 9.24
CA GLY A 171 -13.57 10.14 9.56
C GLY A 171 -14.10 11.01 8.41
N GLU A 172 -13.85 10.61 7.15
CA GLU A 172 -14.31 11.32 5.96
C GLU A 172 -15.81 11.08 5.69
N GLN A 173 -16.33 9.87 5.91
CA GLN A 173 -17.78 9.59 5.76
C GLN A 173 -18.64 10.40 6.74
N GLN A 174 -18.11 10.75 7.92
CA GLN A 174 -18.81 11.59 8.89
C GLN A 174 -18.76 13.09 8.55
N GLY A 175 -17.80 13.53 7.72
CA GLY A 175 -17.62 14.93 7.34
C GLY A 175 -18.56 15.44 6.24
N VAL A 176 -19.19 14.55 5.46
CA VAL A 176 -20.07 14.93 4.34
C VAL A 176 -21.54 15.16 4.78
N GLY A 177 -21.88 14.88 6.04
CA GLY A 177 -23.25 14.95 6.57
C GLY A 177 -23.69 16.27 7.23
N ALA A 178 -22.81 17.24 7.46
CA ALA A 178 -23.12 18.43 8.25
C ALA A 178 -23.05 19.73 7.41
N GLY A 179 -23.95 19.86 6.43
CA GLY A 179 -23.91 20.99 5.49
C GLY A 179 -25.25 21.45 4.93
N ALA A 180 -26.37 21.27 5.63
CA ALA A 180 -27.66 21.79 5.18
C ALA A 180 -28.47 22.38 6.34
N GLY A 181 -28.21 23.65 6.63
CA GLY A 181 -28.95 24.43 7.63
C GLY A 181 -28.92 25.93 7.32
N ARG A 182 -29.26 26.32 6.09
CA ARG A 182 -29.50 27.73 5.77
C ARG A 182 -30.72 28.23 6.53
N SER A 183 -30.49 28.87 7.68
CA SER A 183 -31.48 29.72 8.35
C SER A 183 -31.81 30.92 7.45
N ARG A 184 -32.93 30.84 6.72
CA ARG A 184 -33.55 32.01 6.10
C ARG A 184 -34.24 32.81 7.20
N ARG A 185 -33.58 33.84 7.72
CA ARG A 185 -34.26 34.91 8.47
C ARG A 185 -34.94 35.85 7.48
N SER A 186 -36.27 35.81 7.44
CA SER A 186 -37.08 36.84 6.78
C SER A 186 -37.00 38.16 7.56
N PRO A 187 -36.92 39.32 6.90
CA PRO A 187 -36.92 40.61 7.58
C PRO A 187 -38.36 41.00 7.96
N ALA A 188 -38.60 41.23 9.26
CA ALA A 188 -39.87 41.76 9.75
C ALA A 188 -40.01 43.24 9.38
N ARG A 189 -41.13 43.54 8.73
CA ARG A 189 -41.56 44.82 8.18
C ARG A 189 -41.78 45.85 9.30
N ARG A 190 -41.09 46.99 9.20
CA ARG A 190 -41.29 48.21 10.00
C ARG A 190 -42.73 48.70 9.80
N ARG A 191 -43.52 48.83 10.87
CA ARG A 191 -44.79 49.58 10.88
C ARG A 191 -44.59 50.84 11.72
N SER A 192 -44.73 51.98 11.07
CA SER A 192 -44.85 53.31 11.65
C SER A 192 -46.31 53.57 12.07
N ARG A 193 -46.54 53.89 13.35
CA ARG A 193 -47.66 54.71 13.86
C ARG A 193 -47.24 55.30 15.21
N GLY A 194 -47.42 56.61 15.37
CA GLY A 194 -47.12 57.39 16.57
C GLY A 194 -46.12 58.48 16.28
#